data_AF-A0AAF1AGA2-F1
#
_entry.id   AF-A0AAF1AGA2-F1
#
_cell.length_a   1.000
_cell.length_b   1.000
_cell.length_c   1.000
_cell.angle_alpha   90.00
_cell.angle_beta   90.00
_cell.angle_gamma   90.00
#
_symmetry.space_group_name_H-M   'P 1'
#
loop_
_entity.id
_entity.type
_entity.pdbx_description
1 polymer ?
#
loop_
_entity_poly.entity_id
_entity_poly.type
_entity_poly.pdbx_seq_one_letter_code
_entity_poly.pdbx_strand_id
1 'polypeptide(L)'
;MAIASLIVWILTAGGGAFMLAKWVRGGGHRASTASRLPPAVVFGHFVLAAVGLVLWIVYVITDNHTIGWIGLALLAPVAILGFVMVARWASARRVGSTAGQPTAAPGSPLQDAPERSFPVAVVVAHGILAVATIVLALLALAEIGG
;
A
#
# COMPACT_ATOMS: atom_id res chain seq x y z
N MET A 1 -19.78 -5.89 10.93
CA MET A 1 -18.62 -5.16 10.33
C MET A 1 -17.50 -6.03 9.74
N ALA A 2 -17.28 -7.27 10.20
CA ALA A 2 -16.13 -8.10 9.77
C ALA A 2 -16.07 -8.40 8.26
N ILE A 3 -17.19 -8.78 7.65
CA ILE A 3 -17.30 -9.05 6.20
C ILE A 3 -17.03 -7.78 5.39
N ALA A 4 -17.56 -6.64 5.82
CA ALA A 4 -17.31 -5.35 5.15
C ALA A 4 -15.81 -5.01 5.17
N SER A 5 -15.14 -5.16 6.32
CA SER A 5 -13.69 -5.00 6.43
C SER A 5 -12.95 -5.93 5.46
N LEU A 6 -13.35 -7.21 5.38
CA LEU A 6 -12.75 -8.19 4.46
C LEU A 6 -12.87 -7.76 2.99
N ILE A 7 -14.05 -7.34 2.55
CA ILE A 7 -14.28 -6.88 1.17
C ILE A 7 -13.40 -5.66 0.87
N VAL A 8 -13.40 -4.66 1.75
CA VAL A 8 -12.59 -3.43 1.59
C VAL A 8 -11.10 -3.75 1.60
N TRP A 9 -10.64 -4.69 2.44
CA TRP A 9 -9.25 -5.14 2.46
C TRP A 9 -8.87 -5.82 1.14
N ILE A 10 -9.72 -6.69 0.59
CA ILE A 10 -9.47 -7.33 -0.71
C ILE A 10 -9.33 -6.26 -1.83
N LEU A 11 -10.21 -5.26 -1.86
CA LEU A 11 -10.12 -4.15 -2.81
C LEU A 11 -8.82 -3.35 -2.63
N THR A 12 -8.44 -3.06 -1.38
CA THR A 12 -7.18 -2.40 -1.02
C THR A 12 -5.97 -3.20 -1.53
N ALA A 13 -5.96 -4.51 -1.28
CA ALA A 13 -4.92 -5.43 -1.70
C ALA A 13 -4.81 -5.49 -3.23
N GLY A 14 -5.95 -5.50 -3.95
CA GLY A 14 -5.98 -5.41 -5.41
C GLY A 14 -5.32 -4.13 -5.94
N GLY A 15 -5.62 -2.97 -5.35
CA GLY A 15 -4.95 -1.71 -5.67
C GLY A 15 -3.45 -1.75 -5.41
N GLY A 16 -3.04 -2.34 -4.28
CA GLY A 16 -1.63 -2.53 -3.92
C GLY A 16 -0.89 -3.45 -4.90
N ALA A 17 -1.49 -4.59 -5.25
CA ALA A 17 -0.95 -5.56 -6.20
C ALA A 17 -0.79 -4.95 -7.61
N PHE A 18 -1.75 -4.13 -8.06
CA PHE A 18 -1.65 -3.40 -9.33
C PHE A 18 -0.43 -2.46 -9.35
N MET A 19 -0.23 -1.68 -8.29
CA MET A 19 0.94 -0.78 -8.18
C MET A 19 2.25 -1.56 -8.10
N LEU A 20 2.27 -2.66 -7.33
CA LEU A 20 3.43 -3.56 -7.24
C LEU A 20 3.78 -4.13 -8.61
N ALA A 21 2.80 -4.64 -9.35
CA ALA A 21 3.02 -5.18 -10.69
C ALA A 21 3.62 -4.13 -11.64
N LYS A 22 3.12 -2.89 -11.57
CA LYS A 22 3.64 -1.80 -12.39
C LYS A 22 5.08 -1.42 -12.03
N TRP A 23 5.39 -1.37 -10.74
CA TRP A 23 6.74 -1.09 -10.22
C TRP A 23 7.73 -2.20 -10.58
N VAL A 24 7.33 -3.47 -10.46
CA VAL A 24 8.15 -4.63 -10.82
C VAL A 24 8.40 -4.67 -12.33
N ARG A 25 7.38 -4.42 -13.16
CA ARG A 25 7.52 -4.35 -14.64
C ARG A 25 8.46 -3.23 -15.08
N GLY A 26 8.45 -2.10 -14.38
CA GLY A 26 9.43 -1.02 -14.58
C GLY A 26 10.82 -1.31 -14.00
N GLY A 27 11.04 -2.46 -13.36
CA GLY A 27 12.33 -2.85 -12.80
C GLY A 27 12.68 -2.17 -11.48
N GLY A 28 11.71 -1.63 -10.73
CA GLY A 28 11.98 -0.89 -9.49
C GLY A 28 12.66 -1.70 -8.39
N HIS A 29 12.58 -3.04 -8.45
CA HIS A 29 13.26 -3.96 -7.56
C HIS A 29 14.76 -4.16 -7.88
N ARG A 30 15.22 -3.72 -9.06
CA ARG A 30 16.59 -3.91 -9.54
C ARG A 30 17.47 -2.77 -9.06
N ALA A 31 18.68 -3.09 -8.59
CA ALA A 31 19.66 -2.10 -8.14
C ALA A 31 20.09 -1.11 -9.25
N SER A 32 19.98 -1.51 -10.52
CA SER A 32 20.28 -0.69 -11.68
C SER A 32 19.23 0.39 -11.99
N THR A 33 18.06 0.34 -11.35
CA THR A 33 16.94 1.25 -11.62
C THR A 33 16.91 2.35 -10.57
N ALA A 34 16.74 3.60 -11.00
CA ALA A 34 16.66 4.76 -10.11
C ALA A 34 15.30 4.87 -9.38
N SER A 35 14.90 3.85 -8.63
CA SER A 35 13.70 3.89 -7.78
C SER A 35 14.01 4.49 -6.41
N ARG A 36 13.12 5.37 -5.94
CA ARG A 36 13.15 5.91 -4.58
C ARG A 36 12.42 5.02 -3.58
N LEU A 37 11.79 3.93 -4.00
CA LEU A 37 11.12 2.99 -3.09
C LEU A 37 12.06 1.81 -2.79
N PRO A 38 12.54 1.66 -1.53
CA PRO A 38 13.41 0.53 -1.19
C PRO A 38 12.66 -0.80 -1.37
N PRO A 39 13.23 -1.78 -2.10
CA PRO A 39 12.54 -3.05 -2.37
C PRO A 39 12.09 -3.78 -1.10
N ALA A 40 12.92 -3.78 -0.06
CA ALA A 40 12.58 -4.39 1.23
C ALA A 40 11.33 -3.78 1.87
N VAL A 41 11.12 -2.46 1.73
CA VAL A 41 9.93 -1.77 2.27
C VAL A 41 8.69 -2.13 1.46
N VAL A 42 8.81 -2.15 0.12
CA VAL A 42 7.69 -2.49 -0.78
C VAL A 42 7.23 -3.93 -0.57
N PHE A 43 8.16 -4.90 -0.62
CA PHE A 43 7.83 -6.30 -0.42
C PHE A 43 7.42 -6.60 1.02
N GLY A 44 8.08 -5.97 2.01
CA GLY A 44 7.72 -6.10 3.41
C GLY A 44 6.28 -5.64 3.67
N HIS A 45 5.89 -4.47 3.16
CA HIS A 45 4.52 -3.97 3.24
C HIS A 45 3.52 -4.96 2.60
N PHE A 46 3.82 -5.44 1.39
CA PHE A 46 2.94 -6.35 0.66
C PHE A 46 2.75 -7.69 1.38
N VAL A 47 3.84 -8.30 1.85
CA VAL A 47 3.81 -9.57 2.59
C VAL A 47 3.07 -9.41 3.92
N LEU A 48 3.37 -8.35 4.70
CA LEU A 48 2.65 -8.07 5.94
C LEU A 48 1.15 -7.89 5.70
N ALA A 49 0.77 -7.16 4.65
CA ALA A 49 -0.63 -6.96 4.28
C ALA A 49 -1.31 -8.28 3.88
N ALA A 50 -0.62 -9.15 3.13
CA ALA A 50 -1.14 -10.45 2.74
C ALA A 50 -1.31 -11.39 3.95
N VAL A 51 -0.32 -11.44 4.86
CA VAL A 51 -0.42 -12.23 6.10
C VAL A 51 -1.56 -11.71 6.98
N GLY A 52 -1.68 -10.40 7.15
CA GLY A 52 -2.81 -9.79 7.87
C GLY A 52 -4.16 -10.17 7.26
N LEU A 53 -4.28 -10.14 5.93
CA LEU A 53 -5.50 -10.52 5.22
C LEU A 53 -5.85 -11.99 5.43
N VAL A 54 -4.86 -12.89 5.38
CA VAL A 54 -5.06 -14.32 5.66
C VAL A 54 -5.56 -14.52 7.10
N LEU A 55 -4.95 -13.86 8.08
CA LEU A 55 -5.41 -13.93 9.47
C LEU A 55 -6.83 -13.39 9.63
N TRP A 56 -7.17 -12.31 8.93
CA TRP A 56 -8.53 -11.77 8.93
C TRP A 56 -9.55 -12.73 8.32
N ILE A 57 -9.20 -13.43 7.23
CA ILE A 57 -10.05 -14.49 6.66
C ILE A 57 -10.25 -15.63 7.66
N VAL A 58 -9.18 -16.07 8.33
CA VAL A 58 -9.27 -17.11 9.37
C VAL A 58 -10.18 -16.64 10.51
N TYR A 59 -10.04 -15.39 10.95
CA TYR A 59 -10.95 -14.79 11.94
C TYR A 59 -12.40 -14.85 11.47
N VAL A 60 -12.71 -14.39 10.26
CA VAL A 60 -14.09 -14.40 9.72
C VAL A 60 -14.67 -15.83 9.66
N ILE A 61 -13.86 -16.85 9.39
CA ILE A 61 -14.32 -18.25 9.31
C ILE A 61 -14.48 -18.89 10.69
N THR A 62 -13.56 -18.60 11.61
CA THR A 62 -13.47 -19.29 12.92
C THR A 62 -14.10 -18.52 14.07
N ASP A 63 -14.44 -17.25 13.84
CA ASP A 63 -14.88 -16.29 14.85
C ASP A 63 -13.89 -16.14 16.03
N ASN A 64 -12.60 -16.40 15.80
CA ASN A 64 -11.58 -16.32 16.83
C ASN A 64 -11.07 -14.87 17.00
N HIS A 65 -11.58 -14.18 18.02
CA HIS A 65 -11.23 -12.79 18.31
C HIS A 65 -9.73 -12.57 18.54
N THR A 66 -9.00 -13.53 19.10
CA THR A 66 -7.54 -13.41 19.27
C THR A 66 -6.83 -13.29 17.92
N ILE A 67 -7.23 -14.10 16.94
CA ILE A 67 -6.70 -14.01 15.56
C ILE A 67 -7.07 -12.67 14.94
N GLY A 68 -8.32 -12.21 15.15
CA GLY A 68 -8.79 -10.92 14.67
C GLY A 68 -7.94 -9.76 15.20
N TRP A 69 -7.66 -9.72 16.51
CA TRP A 69 -6.79 -8.70 17.12
C TRP A 69 -5.36 -8.74 16.60
N ILE A 70 -4.79 -9.93 16.36
CA ILE A 70 -3.46 -10.05 15.75
C ILE A 70 -3.48 -9.49 14.32
N GLY A 71 -4.50 -9.83 13.53
CA GLY A 71 -4.69 -9.29 12.18
C GLY A 71 -4.80 -7.76 12.15
N LEU A 72 -5.58 -7.19 13.08
CA LEU A 72 -5.69 -5.74 13.25
C LEU A 72 -4.36 -5.11 13.70
N ALA A 73 -3.64 -5.73 14.64
CA ALA A 73 -2.34 -5.23 15.09
C ALA A 73 -1.32 -5.20 13.96
N LEU A 74 -1.35 -6.18 13.04
CA LEU A 74 -0.50 -6.20 11.84
C LEU A 74 -0.81 -5.07 10.85
N LEU A 75 -2.03 -4.54 10.82
CA LEU A 75 -2.35 -3.39 9.97
C LEU A 75 -1.58 -2.12 10.39
N ALA A 76 -1.15 -2.00 11.65
CA ALA A 76 -0.38 -0.85 12.12
C ALA A 76 0.99 -0.71 11.42
N PRO A 77 1.90 -1.71 11.43
CA PRO A 77 3.13 -1.63 10.64
C PRO A 77 2.84 -1.52 9.14
N VAL A 78 1.84 -2.22 8.61
CA VAL A 78 1.43 -2.09 7.19
C VAL A 78 1.12 -0.63 6.84
N ALA A 79 0.32 0.06 7.66
CA ALA A 79 -0.03 1.46 7.46
C ALA A 79 1.20 2.37 7.55
N ILE A 80 2.07 2.17 8.55
CA ILE A 80 3.31 2.95 8.71
C ILE A 80 4.19 2.82 7.45
N LEU A 81 4.44 1.60 6.98
CA LEU A 81 5.22 1.39 5.75
C LEU A 81 4.52 2.03 4.54
N GLY A 82 3.19 1.93 4.45
CA GLY A 82 2.38 2.56 3.41
C GLY A 82 2.58 4.09 3.36
N PHE A 83 2.48 4.76 4.51
CA PHE A 83 2.72 6.20 4.62
C PHE A 83 4.14 6.60 4.23
N VAL A 84 5.15 5.83 4.66
CA VAL A 84 6.55 6.05 4.26
C VAL A 84 6.70 6.00 2.74
N MET A 85 6.09 5.01 2.08
CA MET A 85 6.13 4.90 0.62
C MET A 85 5.42 6.07 -0.07
N VAL A 86 4.24 6.46 0.40
CA VAL A 86 3.49 7.62 -0.14
C VAL A 86 4.30 8.91 0.01
N ALA A 87 4.95 9.13 1.16
CA ALA A 87 5.78 10.32 1.39
C ALA A 87 6.97 10.37 0.43
N ARG A 88 7.66 9.24 0.23
CA ARG A 88 8.79 9.13 -0.70
C ARG A 88 8.35 9.33 -2.15
N TRP A 89 7.22 8.77 -2.54
CA TRP A 89 6.63 8.93 -3.87
C TRP A 89 6.17 10.37 -4.14
N ALA A 90 5.50 11.02 -3.18
CA ALA A 90 5.06 12.41 -3.31
C ALA A 90 6.25 13.36 -3.45
N SER A 91 7.31 13.14 -2.66
CA SER A 91 8.58 13.86 -2.79
C SER A 91 9.21 13.68 -4.18
N ALA A 92 9.25 12.43 -4.69
CA ALA A 92 9.79 12.12 -6.01
C ALA A 92 9.08 12.86 -7.15
N ARG A 93 7.77 13.11 -7.01
CA ARG A 93 6.97 13.82 -8.01
C ARG A 93 7.10 15.34 -7.91
N ARG A 94 7.12 15.91 -6.69
CA ARG A 94 7.29 17.36 -6.50
C ARG A 94 8.61 17.89 -7.06
N VAL A 95 9.71 17.16 -6.87
CA VAL A 95 11.04 17.54 -7.41
C VAL A 95 11.04 17.63 -8.95
N GLY A 96 10.15 16.91 -9.63
CA GLY A 96 9.97 17.03 -11.09
C GLY A 96 9.09 18.21 -11.53
N SER A 97 8.26 18.77 -10.63
CA SER A 97 7.31 19.84 -10.94
C SER A 97 7.85 21.25 -10.64
N THR A 98 8.90 21.39 -9.81
CA THR A 98 9.49 22.68 -9.41
C THR A 98 10.59 23.19 -10.35
N ALA A 99 10.62 22.79 -11.63
CA ALA A 99 11.69 23.17 -12.54
C ALA A 99 11.22 24.14 -13.63
N GLY A 100 11.38 25.43 -13.34
CA GLY A 100 11.90 26.40 -14.31
C GLY A 100 13.43 26.23 -14.53
N GLN A 101 13.96 25.04 -14.24
CA GLN A 101 15.30 24.59 -14.63
C GLN A 101 15.18 23.86 -15.97
N PRO A 102 16.19 23.95 -16.86
CA PRO A 102 16.14 23.31 -18.17
C PRO A 102 15.71 21.87 -17.99
N THR A 103 14.61 21.50 -18.68
CA THR A 103 14.05 20.16 -18.74
C THR A 103 15.19 19.16 -18.67
N ALA A 104 15.29 18.41 -17.56
CA ALA A 104 16.21 17.29 -17.52
C ALA A 104 15.98 16.49 -18.80
N ALA A 105 17.06 16.22 -19.54
CA ALA A 105 16.96 15.69 -20.89
C ALA A 105 15.97 14.51 -20.93
N PRO A 106 15.13 14.41 -21.98
CA PRO A 106 14.27 13.24 -22.17
C PRO A 106 15.11 11.96 -21.98
N GLY A 107 14.71 11.10 -21.05
CA GLY A 107 15.48 9.89 -20.69
C GLY A 107 16.41 10.04 -19.48
N SER A 108 16.26 11.08 -18.65
CA SER A 108 16.97 11.12 -17.36
C SER A 108 16.48 9.97 -16.45
N PRO A 109 17.37 9.27 -15.72
CA PRO A 109 16.98 8.12 -14.89
C PRO A 109 15.89 8.44 -13.85
N LEU A 110 15.79 9.70 -13.42
CA LEU A 110 14.77 10.18 -12.49
C LEU A 110 13.40 10.39 -13.15
N GLN A 111 13.34 10.68 -14.45
CA GLN A 111 12.10 10.76 -15.24
C GLN A 111 11.48 9.37 -15.47
N ASP A 112 12.31 8.36 -15.64
CA ASP A 112 11.90 6.98 -15.92
C ASP A 112 11.71 6.12 -14.65
N ALA A 113 11.75 6.75 -13.46
CA ALA A 113 11.56 6.05 -12.19
C ALA A 113 10.22 5.30 -12.16
N PRO A 114 10.19 3.98 -11.90
CA PRO A 114 8.98 3.15 -12.04
C PRO A 114 7.78 3.62 -11.24
N GLU A 115 7.99 4.16 -10.04
CA GLU A 115 6.91 4.66 -9.18
C GLU A 115 6.22 5.93 -9.69
N ARG A 116 6.80 6.67 -10.65
CA ARG A 116 6.12 7.80 -11.29
C ARG A 116 4.96 7.37 -12.17
N SER A 117 5.02 6.13 -12.65
CA SER A 117 3.99 5.54 -13.49
C SER A 117 2.72 5.18 -12.70
N PHE A 118 2.73 5.29 -11.36
CA PHE A 118 1.55 5.06 -10.53
C PHE A 118 0.46 6.11 -10.78
N PRO A 119 -0.77 5.70 -11.16
CA PRO A 119 -1.89 6.62 -11.27
C PRO A 119 -2.23 7.23 -9.90
N VAL A 120 -2.35 8.57 -9.83
CA VAL A 120 -2.68 9.29 -8.58
C VAL A 120 -3.96 8.77 -7.96
N ALA A 121 -4.99 8.56 -8.78
CA ALA A 121 -6.30 8.08 -8.34
C ALA A 121 -6.21 6.72 -7.64
N VAL A 122 -5.38 5.80 -8.15
CA VAL A 122 -5.19 4.47 -7.55
C VAL A 122 -4.48 4.58 -6.20
N VAL A 123 -3.46 5.44 -6.08
CA VAL A 123 -2.76 5.64 -4.80
C VAL A 123 -3.68 6.23 -3.74
N VAL A 124 -4.49 7.23 -4.10
CA VAL A 124 -5.46 7.85 -3.18
C VAL A 124 -6.54 6.86 -2.80
N ALA A 125 -7.13 6.15 -3.77
CA ALA A 125 -8.15 5.14 -3.51
C ALA A 125 -7.61 4.03 -2.60
N HIS A 126 -6.41 3.52 -2.85
CA HIS A 126 -5.75 2.54 -2.00
C HIS A 126 -5.57 3.05 -0.57
N GLY A 127 -5.11 4.30 -0.40
CA GLY A 127 -4.95 4.91 0.93
C GLY A 127 -6.28 5.08 1.69
N ILE A 128 -7.34 5.53 1.02
CA ILE A 128 -8.68 5.66 1.61
C ILE A 128 -9.22 4.30 2.03
N LEU A 129 -9.14 3.30 1.13
CA LEU A 129 -9.61 1.94 1.43
C LEU A 129 -8.79 1.29 2.54
N ALA A 130 -7.49 1.58 2.66
CA ALA A 130 -6.66 1.11 3.76
C ALA A 130 -7.13 1.68 5.11
N VAL A 131 -7.42 2.98 5.19
CA VAL A 131 -7.97 3.60 6.40
C VAL A 131 -9.35 3.01 6.74
N ALA A 132 -10.21 2.86 5.73
CA ALA A 132 -11.53 2.24 5.92
C ALA A 132 -11.41 0.79 6.43
N THR A 133 -10.44 0.02 5.92
CA THR A 133 -10.17 -1.36 6.39
C THR A 133 -9.88 -1.38 7.88
N ILE A 134 -9.00 -0.49 8.36
CA ILE A 134 -8.62 -0.39 9.79
C ILE A 134 -9.84 -0.03 10.64
N VAL A 135 -10.61 0.98 10.22
CA VAL A 135 -11.81 1.41 10.96
C VAL A 135 -12.84 0.30 11.03
N LEU A 136 -13.15 -0.35 9.90
CA LEU A 136 -14.11 -1.46 9.86
C LEU A 136 -13.65 -2.68 10.66
N ALA A 137 -12.34 -2.97 10.65
CA ALA A 137 -11.76 -4.05 11.44
C ALA A 137 -11.87 -3.76 12.95
N LEU A 138 -11.57 -2.54 13.37
CA LEU A 138 -11.74 -2.12 14.77
C LEU A 138 -13.20 -2.19 15.20
N LEU A 139 -14.13 -1.68 14.40
CA LEU A 139 -15.57 -1.74 14.69
C LEU A 139 -16.07 -3.20 14.77
N ALA A 140 -15.53 -4.09 13.93
CA ALA A 140 -15.85 -5.51 13.98
C ALA A 140 -15.43 -6.16 15.31
N LEU A 141 -14.21 -5.90 15.78
CA LEU A 141 -13.68 -6.47 17.03
C LEU A 141 -14.23 -5.80 18.29
N ALA A 142 -14.70 -4.56 18.16
CA ALA A 142 -15.42 -3.86 19.23
C ALA A 142 -16.92 -4.25 19.29
N GLU A 143 -17.39 -5.12 18.40
CA GLU A 143 -18.79 -5.57 18.31
C GLU A 143 -19.78 -4.42 18.05
N ILE A 144 -19.32 -3.32 17.42
CA ILE A 144 -20.14 -2.16 17.11
C ILE A 144 -20.76 -2.30 15.72
N GLY A 145 -22.09 -2.17 15.64
CA GLY A 145 -22.84 -2.24 14.38
C GLY A 145 -22.97 -3.66 13.82
N GLY A 146 -23.21 -4.62 14.72
CA GLY A 146 -23.66 -5.97 14.40
C GLY A 146 -25.09 -6.00 13.88
#